data_AF-A0A399ZHF8-F1
#
_entry.id   AF-A0A399ZHF8-F1
#
_cell.length_a   1.000
_cell.length_b   1.000
_cell.length_c   1.000
_cell.angle_alpha   90.00
_cell.angle_beta   90.00
_cell.angle_gamma   90.00
#
_symmetry.space_group_name_H-M   'P 1'
#
loop_
_entity.id
_entity.type
_entity.pdbx_description
1 polymer ?
#
loop_
_entity_poly.entity_id
_entity_poly.type
_entity_poly.pdbx_seq_one_letter_code
_entity_poly.pdbx_strand_id
1 'polypeptide(L)'
;MTESTEKNERFLGAYFDRDGVIKLSRWADILSWVTLTIYVLTWLFSVLLFMSQYVNGMMGDKGMSFLMGMNMFSPFLTQALPGVFYFFGLQAVSKILLIMLDVEDNTRRAARK
;
A
#
# COMPACT_ATOMS: atom_id res chain seq x y z
N MET A 1 24.50 -39.08 16.44
CA MET A 1 25.07 -37.96 15.66
C MET A 1 24.20 -36.74 15.94
N THR A 2 24.64 -35.88 16.83
CA THR A 2 23.97 -34.62 17.16
C THR A 2 24.26 -33.63 16.04
N GLU A 3 23.24 -33.33 15.23
CA GLU A 3 23.25 -32.15 14.36
C GLU A 3 23.40 -30.92 15.26
N SER A 4 24.61 -30.38 15.30
CA SER A 4 24.88 -29.07 15.85
C SER A 4 24.08 -28.07 15.05
N THR A 5 23.07 -27.51 15.71
CA THR A 5 22.31 -26.34 15.29
C THR A 5 23.32 -25.29 14.80
N GLU A 6 23.44 -25.10 13.49
CA GLU A 6 24.15 -23.96 12.92
C GLU A 6 23.42 -22.72 13.41
N LYS A 7 23.97 -22.19 14.51
CA LYS A 7 23.51 -21.01 15.19
C LYS A 7 23.81 -19.85 14.24
N ASN A 8 22.86 -19.61 13.34
CA ASN A 8 22.71 -18.46 12.45
C ASN A 8 23.61 -17.33 12.94
N GLU A 9 24.83 -17.26 12.40
CA GLU A 9 25.86 -16.37 12.91
C GLU A 9 25.35 -14.96 12.66
N ARG A 10 24.79 -14.35 13.71
CA ARG A 10 24.59 -12.91 13.81
C ARG A 10 25.97 -12.29 13.62
N PHE A 11 26.29 -11.99 12.37
CA PHE A 11 27.48 -11.26 11.99
C PHE A 11 27.43 -9.94 12.77
N LEU A 12 28.32 -9.82 13.75
CA LEU A 12 28.43 -8.76 14.74
C LEU A 12 28.71 -7.36 14.15
N GLY A 13 28.60 -7.19 12.83
CA GLY A 13 28.78 -5.93 12.10
C GLY A 13 27.72 -5.65 11.03
N ALA A 14 26.58 -6.36 11.04
CA ALA A 14 25.46 -6.03 10.16
C ALA A 14 24.63 -4.88 10.78
N TYR A 15 24.45 -3.78 10.04
CA TYR A 15 23.67 -2.63 10.52
C TYR A 15 22.16 -2.93 10.47
N PHE A 16 21.72 -3.87 9.63
CA PHE A 16 20.34 -4.34 9.54
C PHE A 16 20.21 -5.86 9.71
N ASP A 17 19.20 -6.28 10.48
CA ASP A 17 18.80 -7.69 10.55
C ASP A 17 18.10 -8.07 9.23
N ARG A 18 18.79 -8.84 8.38
CA ARG A 18 18.30 -9.30 7.06
C ARG A 18 16.92 -9.92 7.14
N ASP A 19 16.70 -10.81 8.11
CA ASP A 19 15.42 -11.50 8.26
C ASP A 19 14.32 -10.51 8.69
N GLY A 20 14.68 -9.52 9.50
CA GLY A 20 13.80 -8.42 9.88
C GLY A 20 13.38 -7.56 8.69
N VAL A 21 14.34 -7.13 7.87
CA VAL A 21 14.08 -6.28 6.68
C VAL A 21 13.24 -7.01 5.64
N ILE A 22 13.52 -8.28 5.38
CA ILE A 22 12.73 -9.09 4.43
C ILE A 22 11.29 -9.27 4.92
N LYS A 23 11.11 -9.57 6.21
CA LYS A 23 9.76 -9.66 6.82
C LYS A 23 9.03 -8.33 6.70
N LEU A 24 9.68 -7.23 7.07
CA LEU A 24 9.09 -5.89 7.03
C LEU A 24 8.70 -5.48 5.60
N SER A 25 9.56 -5.74 4.62
CA SER A 25 9.29 -5.49 3.20
C SER A 25 8.07 -6.28 2.70
N ARG A 26 7.94 -7.56 3.08
CA ARG A 26 6.77 -8.38 2.76
C ARG A 26 5.49 -7.85 3.41
N TRP A 27 5.57 -7.44 4.68
CA TRP A 27 4.43 -6.82 5.35
C TRP A 27 4.03 -5.50 4.70
N ALA A 28 4.98 -4.65 4.33
CA ALA A 28 4.70 -3.40 3.61
C ALA A 28 4.03 -3.66 2.26
N ASP A 29 4.47 -4.69 1.53
CA ASP A 29 3.86 -5.11 0.26
C ASP A 29 2.41 -5.60 0.45
N ILE A 30 2.19 -6.51 1.41
CA ILE A 30 0.85 -7.01 1.75
C ILE A 30 -0.06 -5.86 2.20
N LEU A 31 0.42 -5.01 3.10
CA LEU A 31 -0.34 -3.85 3.60
C LEU A 31 -0.68 -2.88 2.48
N SER A 32 0.20 -2.68 1.49
CA SER A 32 -0.11 -1.83 0.33
C SER A 32 -1.36 -2.31 -0.39
N TRP A 33 -1.46 -3.60 -0.69
CA TRP A 33 -2.60 -4.20 -1.38
C TRP A 33 -3.86 -4.21 -0.51
N VAL A 34 -3.73 -4.50 0.79
CA VAL A 34 -4.85 -4.45 1.73
C VAL A 34 -5.42 -3.04 1.81
N THR A 35 -4.57 -2.03 1.99
CA THR A 35 -5.00 -0.63 2.04
C THR A 35 -5.66 -0.22 0.72
N LEU A 36 -5.05 -0.53 -0.43
CA LEU A 36 -5.65 -0.23 -1.74
C LEU A 36 -7.04 -0.85 -1.87
N THR A 37 -7.18 -2.13 -1.50
CA THR A 37 -8.45 -2.86 -1.57
C THR A 37 -9.52 -2.21 -0.72
N ILE A 38 -9.19 -1.82 0.53
CA ILE A 38 -10.13 -1.14 1.43
C ILE A 38 -10.61 0.18 0.82
N TYR A 39 -9.70 1.00 0.29
CA TYR A 39 -10.06 2.27 -0.33
C TYR A 39 -10.91 2.07 -1.60
N VAL A 40 -10.57 1.10 -2.45
CA VAL A 40 -11.34 0.78 -3.66
C VAL A 40 -12.75 0.30 -3.30
N LEU A 41 -12.89 -0.60 -2.31
CA LEU A 41 -14.19 -1.06 -1.85
C LEU A 41 -15.01 0.08 -1.25
N THR A 42 -14.39 0.93 -0.43
CA THR A 42 -15.05 2.11 0.16
C THR A 42 -15.56 3.06 -0.91
N TRP A 43 -14.72 3.34 -1.92
CA TRP A 43 -15.10 4.16 -3.07
C TRP A 43 -16.25 3.53 -3.86
N LEU A 44 -16.17 2.24 -4.16
CA LEU A 44 -17.20 1.51 -4.89
C LEU A 44 -18.54 1.53 -4.15
N PHE A 45 -18.55 1.29 -2.83
CA PHE A 45 -19.75 1.43 -2.01
C PHE A 45 -20.29 2.87 -2.00
N SER A 46 -19.42 3.87 -1.95
CA SER A 46 -19.83 5.28 -1.99
C SER A 46 -20.51 5.62 -3.32
N VAL A 47 -19.98 5.13 -4.44
CA VAL A 47 -20.58 5.30 -5.78
C VAL A 47 -21.91 4.55 -5.89
N LEU A 48 -21.99 3.31 -5.42
CA LEU A 48 -23.24 2.55 -5.44
C LEU A 48 -24.33 3.22 -4.59
N LEU A 49 -23.96 3.74 -3.43
CA LEU A 49 -24.86 4.48 -2.57
C LEU A 49 -25.34 5.77 -3.24
N PHE A 50 -24.45 6.51 -3.91
CA PHE A 50 -24.82 7.69 -4.69
C PHE A 50 -25.82 7.33 -5.81
N MET A 51 -25.52 6.31 -6.60
CA MET A 51 -26.42 5.84 -7.68
C MET A 51 -27.78 5.41 -7.14
N SER A 52 -27.80 4.68 -6.01
CA SER A 52 -29.04 4.29 -5.33
C SER A 52 -29.86 5.51 -4.91
N GLN A 53 -29.25 6.50 -4.26
CA GLN A 53 -29.96 7.72 -3.84
C GLN A 53 -30.42 8.57 -5.03
N TYR A 54 -29.64 8.59 -6.12
CA TYR A 54 -30.01 9.28 -7.34
C TYR A 54 -31.23 8.65 -8.02
N VAL A 55 -31.23 7.32 -8.19
CA VAL A 55 -32.35 6.58 -8.80
C VAL A 55 -33.61 6.64 -7.95
N ASN A 56 -33.48 6.60 -6.62
CA ASN A 56 -34.62 6.73 -5.70
C ASN A 56 -35.15 8.17 -5.59
N GLY A 57 -34.61 9.12 -6.36
CA GLY A 57 -35.04 10.53 -6.37
C GLY A 57 -34.71 11.31 -5.09
N MET A 58 -33.96 10.71 -4.15
CA MET A 58 -33.57 11.35 -2.89
C MET A 58 -32.60 12.52 -3.08
N MET A 59 -31.86 12.51 -4.19
CA MET A 59 -30.91 13.57 -4.55
C MET A 59 -31.53 14.64 -5.45
N GLY A 60 -32.74 14.44 -5.99
CA GLY A 60 -33.33 15.34 -6.98
C GLY A 60 -34.22 16.40 -6.35
N ASP A 61 -33.65 17.53 -5.96
CA ASP A 61 -34.46 18.69 -5.55
C ASP A 61 -35.10 19.38 -6.78
N LYS A 62 -36.27 20.01 -6.61
CA LYS A 62 -36.97 20.67 -7.73
C LYS A 62 -36.13 21.83 -8.26
N GLY A 63 -35.43 21.62 -9.37
CA GLY A 63 -34.55 22.61 -10.01
C GLY A 63 -33.09 22.16 -10.19
N MET A 64 -32.75 20.92 -9.84
CA MET A 64 -31.40 20.41 -10.06
C MET A 64 -31.05 20.36 -11.56
N SER A 65 -30.06 21.17 -11.96
CA SER A 65 -29.51 21.11 -13.32
C SER A 65 -28.55 19.93 -13.47
N PHE A 66 -28.35 19.46 -14.71
CA PHE A 66 -27.35 18.44 -15.02
C PHE A 66 -25.94 18.78 -14.49
N LEU A 67 -25.53 20.04 -14.61
CA LEU A 67 -24.23 20.52 -14.12
C LEU A 67 -24.13 20.42 -12.59
N MET A 68 -25.23 20.64 -11.88
CA MET A 68 -25.27 20.53 -10.42
C MET A 68 -25.15 19.07 -9.97
N GLY A 69 -25.81 18.15 -10.67
CA GLY A 69 -25.65 16.70 -10.45
C GLY A 69 -24.23 16.20 -10.72
N MET A 70 -23.59 16.69 -11.79
CA MET A 70 -22.17 16.38 -12.07
C MET A 70 -21.23 16.91 -10.99
N ASN A 71 -21.49 18.11 -10.46
CA ASN A 71 -20.69 18.67 -9.38
C ASN A 71 -20.83 17.87 -8.08
N MET A 72 -22.01 17.31 -7.80
CA MET A 72 -22.21 16.39 -6.67
C MET A 72 -21.41 15.09 -6.80
N PHE A 73 -21.07 14.67 -8.03
CA PHE A 73 -20.24 13.49 -8.26
C PHE A 73 -18.73 13.76 -8.12
N SER A 74 -18.30 15.03 -8.19
CA SER A 74 -16.89 15.44 -8.11
C SER A 74 -16.11 14.85 -6.92
N PRO A 75 -16.64 14.84 -5.68
CA PRO A 75 -15.92 14.31 -4.52
C PRO A 75 -15.54 12.83 -4.65
N PHE A 76 -16.38 12.03 -5.29
CA PHE A 76 -16.15 10.60 -5.46
C PHE A 76 -14.92 10.33 -6.35
N LEU A 77 -14.64 11.18 -7.35
CA LEU A 77 -13.43 11.03 -8.18
C LEU A 77 -12.15 11.22 -7.35
N THR A 78 -12.16 12.17 -6.42
CA THR A 78 -11.00 12.45 -5.57
C THR A 78 -10.86 11.48 -4.39
N GLN A 79 -11.94 10.83 -3.97
CA GLN A 79 -11.97 9.94 -2.80
C GLN A 79 -11.06 8.70 -2.94
N ALA A 80 -10.81 8.23 -4.16
CA ALA A 80 -9.93 7.08 -4.41
C ALA A 80 -8.43 7.45 -4.36
N LEU A 81 -8.09 8.74 -4.53
CA LEU A 81 -6.70 9.20 -4.63
C LEU A 81 -5.85 8.84 -3.41
N PRO A 82 -6.30 9.08 -2.14
CA PRO A 82 -5.52 8.69 -0.97
C PRO A 82 -5.15 7.21 -0.96
N GLY A 83 -6.06 6.32 -1.39
CA GLY A 83 -5.77 4.88 -1.48
C GLY A 83 -4.65 4.56 -2.46
N VAL A 84 -4.64 5.23 -3.61
CA VAL A 84 -3.56 5.11 -4.61
C VAL A 84 -2.23 5.65 -4.05
N PHE A 85 -2.26 6.80 -3.37
CA PHE A 85 -1.05 7.36 -2.74
C PHE A 85 -0.48 6.43 -1.66
N TYR A 86 -1.32 5.88 -0.77
CA TYR A 86 -0.87 4.94 0.24
C TYR A 86 -0.33 3.65 -0.35
N PHE A 87 -0.94 3.14 -1.42
CA PHE A 87 -0.45 1.97 -2.15
C PHE A 87 0.97 2.21 -2.68
N PHE A 88 1.17 3.28 -3.46
CA PHE A 88 2.48 3.58 -4.02
C PHE A 88 3.52 3.93 -2.94
N GLY A 89 3.10 4.62 -1.87
CA GLY A 89 3.97 4.91 -0.72
C GLY A 89 4.48 3.64 -0.05
N LEU A 90 3.59 2.69 0.26
CA LEU A 90 3.96 1.43 0.90
C LEU A 90 4.77 0.51 -0.05
N GLN A 91 4.43 0.49 -1.34
CA GLN A 91 5.24 -0.19 -2.36
C GLN A 91 6.66 0.39 -2.43
N ALA A 92 6.79 1.72 -2.47
CA ALA A 92 8.09 2.38 -2.49
C ALA A 92 8.91 2.01 -1.25
N VAL A 93 8.31 2.03 -0.06
CA VAL A 93 8.98 1.58 1.18
C VAL A 93 9.44 0.13 1.07
N SER A 94 8.58 -0.78 0.61
CA SER A 94 8.91 -2.19 0.42
C SER A 94 10.12 -2.38 -0.51
N LYS A 95 10.18 -1.66 -1.64
CA LYS A 95 11.30 -1.76 -2.59
C LYS A 95 12.57 -1.09 -2.08
N ILE A 96 12.47 0.07 -1.44
CA ILE A 96 13.63 0.77 -0.86
C ILE A 96 14.32 -0.10 0.18
N LEU A 97 13.55 -0.77 1.04
CA LEU A 97 14.10 -1.70 2.05
C LEU A 97 14.89 -2.84 1.41
N LEU A 98 14.40 -3.40 0.31
CA LEU A 98 15.11 -4.46 -0.42
C LEU A 98 16.36 -3.94 -1.12
N ILE A 99 16.30 -2.75 -1.73
CA ILE A 99 17.45 -2.11 -2.38
C ILE A 99 18.56 -1.85 -1.34
N MET A 100 18.21 -1.34 -0.16
CA MET A 100 19.21 -1.11 0.90
C MET A 100 19.88 -2.41 1.34
N LEU A 101 19.11 -3.48 1.47
CA LEU A 101 19.63 -4.81 1.80
C LEU A 101 20.59 -5.32 0.71
N ASP A 102 20.24 -5.16 -0.57
CA ASP A 102 21.08 -5.56 -1.70
C ASP A 102 22.39 -4.74 -1.76
N VAL A 103 22.34 -3.44 -1.46
CA VAL A 103 23.52 -2.56 -1.38
C VAL A 103 24.45 -3.00 -0.24
N GLU A 104 23.90 -3.32 0.93
CA GLU A 104 24.67 -3.83 2.07
C GLU A 104 25.36 -5.16 1.71
N ASP A 105 24.61 -6.10 1.14
CA ASP A 105 25.14 -7.41 0.76
C ASP A 105 26.19 -7.34 -0.36
N ASN A 106 26.07 -6.39 -1.31
CA ASN A 106 27.07 -6.16 -2.35
C ASN A 106 28.33 -5.49 -1.78
N THR A 107 28.19 -4.52 -0.89
CA THR A 107 29.31 -3.84 -0.23
C THR A 107 30.13 -4.83 0.61
N ARG A 108 29.45 -5.75 1.31
CA ARG A 108 30.10 -6.83 2.07
C ARG A 108 30.85 -7.81 1.18
N ARG A 109 30.31 -8.16 0.01
CA ARG A 109 31.00 -9.03 -0.96
C ARG A 109 32.23 -8.38 -1.56
N ALA A 110 32.15 -7.08 -1.87
CA ALA A 110 33.29 -6.32 -2.37
C ALA A 110 34.41 -6.18 -1.32
N ALA A 111 34.08 -6.00 -0.04
CA ALA A 111 35.06 -5.88 1.05
C ALA A 111 35.78 -7.20 1.42
N ARG A 112 35.25 -8.35 0.99
CA ARG A 112 35.89 -9.67 1.20
C ARG A 112 36.82 -10.09 0.04
N LYS A 113 36.91 -9.27 -1.02
CA LYS A 113 37.74 -9.49 -2.21
C LYS A 113 39.00 -8.65 -2.14
#